data_AF-A0A368FCY4-F1
#
_entry.id   AF-A0A368FCY4-F1
#
_cell.length_a   1.000
_cell.length_b   1.000
_cell.length_c   1.000
_cell.angle_alpha   90.00
_cell.angle_beta   90.00
_cell.angle_gamma   90.00
#
_symmetry.space_group_name_H-M   'P 1'
#
loop_
_entity.id
_entity.type
_entity.pdbx_description
1 polymer ?
#
loop_
_entity_poly.entity_id
_entity_poly.type
_entity_poly.pdbx_seq_one_letter_code
_entity_poly.pdbx_strand_id
1 'polypeptide(L)'
;MLEALQFERKQKSNSFCPLAFLNAEMDFGLDMVRQSLVTETMAVSPLSVIFALALVQVGAKGRTKEQINEAISDGGKRFSIEKQYADTIIEKYSAKVEALDFDQIKQAAETIDAFVRETTEGKIKNFIKEDTVSGALSLIINAIYFKAKWEHKFSKELIANRTFHSAANKKKKVDESGTVAAAATVFKMAMVTS
;
A
#
# COMPACT_ATOMS: atom_id res chain seq x y z
N MET A 1 -9.73 -37.91 21.45
CA MET A 1 -10.61 -37.75 20.25
C MET A 1 -11.37 -36.42 20.27
N LEU A 2 -12.07 -36.05 21.35
CA LEU A 2 -12.72 -34.73 21.48
C LEU A 2 -11.74 -33.55 21.40
N GLU A 3 -10.55 -33.65 22.00
CA GLU A 3 -9.55 -32.57 21.92
C GLU A 3 -8.94 -32.40 20.53
N ALA A 4 -8.75 -33.50 19.78
CA ALA A 4 -8.29 -33.45 18.39
C ALA A 4 -9.33 -32.81 17.46
N LEU A 5 -10.62 -33.07 17.70
CA LEU A 5 -11.73 -32.43 16.98
C LEU A 5 -11.89 -30.95 17.35
N GLN A 6 -11.58 -30.56 18.60
CA GLN A 6 -11.53 -29.15 18.97
C GLN A 6 -10.31 -28.44 18.39
N PHE A 7 -9.16 -29.10 18.27
CA PHE A 7 -7.97 -28.59 17.60
C PHE A 7 -8.21 -28.37 16.10
N GLU A 8 -8.83 -29.33 15.42
CA GLU A 8 -9.22 -29.18 14.00
C GLU A 8 -10.32 -28.12 13.79
N ARG A 9 -11.28 -27.98 14.72
CA ARG A 9 -12.27 -26.88 14.65
C ARG A 9 -11.62 -25.52 14.84
N LYS A 10 -10.61 -25.40 15.70
CA LYS A 10 -9.86 -24.14 15.91
C LYS A 10 -9.02 -23.79 14.67
N GLN A 11 -8.47 -24.78 13.98
CA GLN A 11 -7.78 -24.63 12.69
C GLN A 11 -8.75 -24.25 11.55
N LYS A 12 -9.94 -24.86 11.46
CA LYS A 12 -10.94 -24.52 10.43
C LYS A 12 -11.60 -23.15 10.64
N SER A 13 -11.77 -22.71 11.89
CA SER A 13 -12.32 -21.39 12.24
C SER A 13 -11.40 -20.22 11.84
N ASN A 14 -10.11 -20.48 11.60
CA ASN A 14 -9.11 -19.50 11.24
C ASN A 14 -8.77 -19.53 9.73
N SER A 15 -9.57 -20.23 8.92
CA SER A 15 -9.37 -20.26 7.48
C SER A 15 -9.61 -18.87 6.86
N PHE A 16 -8.64 -18.41 6.06
CA PHE A 16 -8.74 -17.19 5.27
C PHE A 16 -10.03 -17.22 4.43
N CYS A 17 -10.90 -16.23 4.63
CA CYS A 17 -12.11 -16.04 3.83
C CYS A 17 -11.87 -14.94 2.80
N PRO A 18 -11.69 -15.26 1.50
CA PRO A 18 -11.33 -14.26 0.49
C PRO A 18 -12.36 -13.14 0.33
N LEU A 19 -13.65 -13.46 0.47
CA LEU A 19 -14.73 -12.46 0.38
C LEU A 19 -14.74 -11.51 1.58
N ALA A 20 -14.50 -12.01 2.79
CA ALA A 20 -14.42 -11.17 3.97
C ALA A 20 -13.22 -10.21 3.88
N PHE A 21 -12.10 -10.68 3.34
CA PHE A 21 -10.93 -9.85 3.09
C PHE A 21 -11.19 -8.74 2.07
N LEU A 22 -11.80 -9.08 0.92
CA LEU A 22 -12.13 -8.09 -0.11
C LEU A 22 -13.08 -7.00 0.42
N ASN A 23 -14.07 -7.39 1.24
CA ASN A 23 -14.97 -6.41 1.86
C ASN A 23 -14.22 -5.47 2.81
N ALA A 24 -13.36 -6.02 3.69
CA ALA A 24 -12.55 -5.21 4.59
C ALA A 24 -11.59 -4.26 3.83
N GLU A 25 -10.98 -4.73 2.74
CA GLU A 25 -10.12 -3.90 1.88
C GLU A 25 -10.91 -2.74 1.25
N MET A 26 -12.12 -3.00 0.74
CA MET A 26 -12.99 -1.98 0.17
C MET A 26 -13.43 -0.96 1.22
N ASP A 27 -13.88 -1.42 2.39
CA ASP A 27 -14.35 -0.54 3.47
C ASP A 27 -13.21 0.36 3.96
N PHE A 28 -12.02 -0.21 4.21
CA PHE A 28 -10.83 0.55 4.56
C PHE A 28 -10.46 1.59 3.48
N GLY A 29 -10.52 1.20 2.20
CA GLY A 29 -10.26 2.09 1.08
C GLY A 29 -11.25 3.26 1.01
N LEU A 30 -12.54 3.00 1.24
CA LEU A 30 -13.57 4.03 1.29
C LEU A 30 -13.34 5.01 2.43
N ASP A 31 -12.98 4.53 3.61
CA ASP A 31 -12.70 5.37 4.77
C ASP A 31 -11.48 6.27 4.56
N MET A 32 -10.43 5.76 3.91
CA MET A 32 -9.26 6.56 3.52
C MET A 32 -9.66 7.70 2.55
N VAL A 33 -10.51 7.42 1.56
CA VAL A 33 -10.98 8.45 0.62
C VAL A 33 -11.86 9.49 1.32
N ARG A 34 -12.72 9.07 2.26
CA ARG A 34 -13.58 9.99 3.04
C ARG A 34 -12.79 10.95 3.91
N GLN A 35 -11.65 10.51 4.44
CA GLN A 35 -10.77 11.35 5.26
C GLN A 35 -9.89 12.29 4.42
N SER A 36 -9.73 12.02 3.12
CA SER A 36 -8.91 12.85 2.23
C SER A 36 -9.58 14.17 1.87
N LEU A 37 -8.78 15.23 1.75
CA LEU A 37 -9.27 16.55 1.33
C LEU A 37 -9.63 16.52 -0.17
N VAL A 38 -10.85 16.92 -0.51
CA VAL A 38 -11.44 16.90 -1.87
C VAL A 38 -10.71 17.82 -2.86
N THR A 39 -9.68 18.55 -2.43
CA THR A 39 -9.03 19.62 -3.19
C THR A 39 -7.91 19.15 -4.11
N GLU A 40 -7.37 17.94 -3.92
CA GLU A 40 -6.23 17.43 -4.71
C GLU A 40 -6.55 16.10 -5.39
N THR A 41 -5.92 15.86 -6.54
CA THR A 41 -5.98 14.55 -7.21
C THR A 41 -5.21 13.55 -6.37
N MET A 42 -5.92 12.62 -5.74
CA MET A 42 -5.33 11.57 -4.93
C MET A 42 -5.43 10.21 -5.63
N ALA A 43 -4.33 9.46 -5.60
CA ALA A 43 -4.30 8.03 -5.94
C ALA A 43 -3.70 7.28 -4.75
N VAL A 44 -4.42 6.28 -4.26
CA VAL A 44 -4.05 5.50 -3.08
C VAL A 44 -4.33 4.03 -3.33
N SER A 45 -3.52 3.16 -2.73
CA SER A 45 -3.70 1.70 -2.77
C SER A 45 -4.07 1.21 -1.38
N PRO A 46 -5.37 0.99 -1.10
CA PRO A 46 -5.84 0.49 0.20
C PRO A 46 -5.12 -0.80 0.61
N LEU A 47 -5.00 -1.76 -0.31
CA LEU A 47 -4.31 -3.02 -0.09
C LEU A 47 -2.88 -2.84 0.42
N SER A 48 -2.16 -1.91 -0.18
CA SER A 48 -0.76 -1.70 0.15
C SER A 48 -0.58 -0.99 1.49
N VAL A 49 -1.50 -0.10 1.87
CA VAL A 49 -1.51 0.50 3.20
C VAL A 49 -1.86 -0.55 4.27
N ILE A 50 -2.83 -1.43 4.00
CA ILE A 50 -3.15 -2.56 4.88
C ILE A 50 -1.92 -3.45 5.09
N PHE A 51 -1.16 -3.74 4.04
CA PHE A 51 0.07 -4.52 4.16
C PHE A 51 1.12 -3.81 5.03
N ALA A 52 1.30 -2.50 4.87
CA ALA A 52 2.22 -1.71 5.70
C ALA A 52 1.83 -1.77 7.17
N LEU A 53 0.54 -1.58 7.47
CA LEU A 53 0.04 -1.68 8.83
C LEU A 53 0.15 -3.10 9.39
N ALA A 54 -0.06 -4.14 8.58
CA ALA A 54 0.12 -5.53 8.98
C ALA A 54 1.58 -5.84 9.39
N LEU A 55 2.57 -5.30 8.66
CA LEU A 55 3.97 -5.44 9.06
C LEU A 55 4.28 -4.74 10.38
N VAL A 56 3.73 -3.55 10.60
CA VAL A 56 3.86 -2.83 11.89
C VAL A 56 3.19 -3.63 13.01
N GLN A 57 2.04 -4.22 12.73
CA GLN A 57 1.26 -5.04 13.67
C GLN A 57 2.04 -6.27 14.15
N VAL A 58 2.91 -6.85 13.33
CA VAL A 58 3.81 -7.96 13.71
C VAL A 58 4.82 -7.54 14.78
N GLY A 59 5.34 -6.31 14.69
CA GLY A 59 6.27 -5.74 15.68
C GLY A 59 5.59 -5.13 16.90
N ALA A 60 4.30 -4.78 16.79
CA ALA A 60 3.55 -4.11 17.84
C ALA A 60 3.07 -5.05 18.96
N LYS A 61 2.90 -4.50 20.17
CA LYS A 61 2.34 -5.19 21.35
C LYS A 61 1.30 -4.31 22.05
N GLY A 62 0.42 -4.94 22.84
CA GLY A 62 -0.59 -4.25 23.64
C GLY A 62 -1.52 -3.36 22.79
N ARG A 63 -1.76 -2.14 23.27
CA ARG A 63 -2.70 -1.19 22.66
C ARG A 63 -2.41 -0.86 21.20
N THR A 64 -1.15 -0.72 20.81
CA THR A 64 -0.79 -0.41 19.41
C THR A 64 -1.21 -1.52 18.47
N LYS A 65 -1.02 -2.79 18.88
CA LYS A 65 -1.46 -3.95 18.09
C LYS A 65 -2.99 -4.00 17.96
N GLU A 66 -3.70 -3.69 19.05
CA GLU A 66 -5.17 -3.66 19.09
C GLU A 66 -5.72 -2.56 18.17
N GLN A 67 -5.17 -1.35 18.23
CA GLN A 67 -5.57 -0.23 17.37
C GLN A 67 -5.35 -0.51 15.89
N ILE A 68 -4.23 -1.15 15.53
CA ILE A 68 -3.98 -1.52 14.13
C ILE A 68 -4.96 -2.59 13.65
N ASN A 69 -5.26 -3.59 14.49
CA ASN A 69 -6.27 -4.60 14.16
C ASN A 69 -7.66 -3.98 13.98
N GLU A 70 -8.04 -3.04 14.84
CA GLU A 70 -9.32 -2.34 14.74
C GLU A 70 -9.42 -1.54 13.43
N ALA A 71 -8.36 -0.81 13.07
CA ALA A 71 -8.32 -0.01 11.84
C ALA A 71 -8.43 -0.83 10.55
N ILE A 72 -7.89 -2.06 10.52
CA ILE A 72 -7.88 -2.90 9.32
C ILE A 72 -9.15 -3.79 9.24
N SER A 73 -9.74 -4.13 10.38
CA SER A 73 -10.82 -5.12 10.47
C SER A 73 -12.17 -4.55 10.89
N ASP A 74 -12.31 -3.22 10.97
CA ASP A 74 -13.52 -2.49 11.43
C ASP A 74 -14.10 -3.05 12.75
N GLY A 75 -13.22 -3.37 13.72
CA GLY A 75 -13.61 -4.02 14.98
C GLY A 75 -14.25 -5.41 14.84
N GLY A 76 -14.36 -5.94 13.62
CA GLY A 76 -14.87 -7.26 13.31
C GLY A 76 -13.87 -8.33 13.75
N LYS A 77 -14.25 -9.15 14.74
CA LYS A 77 -13.53 -10.37 15.18
C LYS A 77 -13.28 -11.40 14.05
N ARG A 78 -13.61 -11.09 12.79
CA ARG A 78 -13.53 -11.98 11.63
C ARG A 78 -12.22 -11.85 10.84
N PHE A 79 -11.45 -10.78 11.03
CA PHE A 79 -10.15 -10.62 10.40
C PHE A 79 -9.09 -10.46 11.49
N SER A 80 -8.65 -11.59 12.03
CA SER A 80 -7.35 -11.64 12.71
C SER A 80 -6.33 -11.59 11.58
N ILE A 81 -5.49 -10.55 11.54
CA ILE A 81 -4.28 -10.55 10.71
C ILE A 81 -3.41 -11.66 11.27
N GLU A 82 -3.67 -12.88 10.79
CA GLU A 82 -2.95 -14.05 11.21
C GLU A 82 -1.53 -13.95 10.72
N LYS A 83 -0.63 -14.58 11.47
CA LYS A 83 0.78 -14.74 11.11
C LYS A 83 0.96 -15.18 9.65
N GLN A 84 0.05 -16.03 9.16
CA GLN A 84 0.04 -16.51 7.77
C GLN A 84 -0.07 -15.40 6.72
N TYR A 85 -0.77 -14.30 7.02
CA TYR A 85 -0.89 -13.15 6.13
C TYR A 85 0.39 -12.31 6.13
N ALA A 86 0.99 -12.08 7.30
CA ALA A 86 2.29 -11.43 7.41
C ALA A 86 3.41 -12.25 6.72
N ASP A 87 3.41 -13.56 6.92
CA ASP A 87 4.34 -14.48 6.27
C ASP A 87 4.15 -14.45 4.74
N THR A 88 2.89 -14.44 4.26
CA THR A 88 2.58 -14.27 2.83
C THR A 88 3.07 -12.92 2.29
N ILE A 89 3.00 -11.84 3.06
CA ILE A 89 3.49 -10.52 2.64
C ILE A 89 5.00 -10.53 2.46
N ILE A 90 5.72 -11.09 3.44
CA ILE A 90 7.18 -11.17 3.39
C ILE A 90 7.60 -12.04 2.19
N GLU A 91 6.97 -13.20 1.99
CA GLU A 91 7.31 -14.15 0.93
C GLU A 91 6.89 -13.69 -0.48
N LYS A 92 5.64 -13.25 -0.67
CA LYS A 92 5.10 -12.92 -2.01
C LYS A 92 5.40 -11.51 -2.45
N TYR A 93 5.44 -10.56 -1.51
CA TYR A 93 5.62 -9.14 -1.82
C TYR A 93 7.04 -8.65 -1.54
N SER A 94 7.98 -9.58 -1.27
CA SER A 94 9.42 -9.32 -1.14
C SER A 94 9.70 -8.13 -0.23
N ALA A 95 8.97 -8.05 0.89
CA ALA A 95 9.12 -6.94 1.80
C ALA A 95 10.56 -6.95 2.35
N LYS A 96 11.28 -5.83 2.22
CA LYS A 96 12.66 -5.70 2.68
C LYS A 96 12.66 -5.06 4.07
N VAL A 97 13.19 -5.76 5.07
CA VAL A 97 13.52 -5.13 6.35
C VAL A 97 15.01 -4.83 6.36
N GLU A 98 15.38 -3.57 6.56
CA GLU A 98 16.78 -3.14 6.53
C GLU A 98 17.09 -2.19 7.68
N ALA A 99 18.22 -2.41 8.34
CA ALA A 99 18.73 -1.49 9.35
C ALA A 99 19.57 -0.40 8.67
N LEU A 100 19.19 0.86 8.90
CA LEU A 100 19.92 2.03 8.40
C LEU A 100 20.35 2.91 9.57
N ASP A 101 21.52 3.51 9.43
CA ASP A 101 22.03 4.51 10.34
C ASP A 101 21.41 5.87 9.98
N PHE A 102 20.41 6.29 10.75
CA PHE A 102 19.72 7.57 10.55
C PHE A 102 20.55 8.79 11.00
N ASP A 103 21.67 8.59 11.71
CA ASP A 103 22.64 9.67 11.96
C ASP A 103 23.41 10.01 10.66
N GLN A 104 23.54 9.04 9.74
CA GLN A 104 24.05 9.25 8.39
C GLN A 104 22.92 9.62 7.41
N ILE A 105 22.23 10.72 7.71
CA ILE A 105 21.00 11.21 7.04
C ILE A 105 21.07 11.10 5.52
N LYS A 106 22.13 11.64 4.90
CA LYS A 106 22.30 11.64 3.45
C LYS A 106 22.39 10.22 2.88
N GLN A 107 23.21 9.37 3.50
CA GLN A 107 23.37 7.99 3.05
C GLN A 107 22.08 7.18 3.23
N ALA A 108 21.37 7.38 4.34
CA ALA A 108 20.08 6.75 4.58
C ALA A 108 19.04 7.19 3.53
N ALA A 109 18.95 8.49 3.23
CA ALA A 109 18.07 9.01 2.19
C ALA A 109 18.40 8.46 0.80
N GLU A 110 19.69 8.42 0.43
CA GLU A 110 20.16 7.85 -0.84
C GLU A 110 19.85 6.34 -0.94
N THR A 111 20.00 5.61 0.16
CA THR A 111 19.71 4.16 0.22
C THR A 111 18.22 3.89 0.03
N ILE A 112 17.36 4.66 0.71
CA ILE A 112 15.91 4.59 0.57
C ILE A 112 15.47 4.95 -0.86
N ASP A 113 15.97 6.05 -1.41
CA ASP A 113 15.61 6.47 -2.77
C ASP A 113 16.09 5.46 -3.82
N ALA A 114 17.29 4.90 -3.65
CA ALA A 114 17.80 3.84 -4.51
C ALA A 114 16.91 2.59 -4.47
N PHE A 115 16.46 2.16 -3.28
CA PHE A 115 15.54 1.04 -3.12
C PHE A 115 14.20 1.29 -3.82
N VAL A 116 13.60 2.46 -3.63
CA VAL A 116 12.33 2.85 -4.27
C VAL A 116 12.49 2.90 -5.79
N ARG A 117 13.58 3.49 -6.26
CA ARG A 117 13.90 3.60 -7.69
C ARG A 117 14.08 2.23 -8.33
N GLU A 118 14.84 1.33 -7.71
CA GLU A 118 15.05 -0.03 -8.22
C GLU A 118 13.74 -0.81 -8.28
N THR A 119 12.98 -0.78 -7.18
CA THR A 119 11.69 -1.46 -7.05
C THR A 119 10.65 -0.99 -8.05
N THR A 120 10.71 0.28 -8.44
CA THR A 120 9.75 0.89 -9.36
C THR A 120 10.27 0.99 -10.79
N GLU A 121 11.31 0.23 -11.16
CA GLU A 121 11.93 0.25 -12.49
C GLU A 121 12.34 1.68 -12.93
N GLY A 122 12.78 2.49 -11.97
CA GLY A 122 13.20 3.86 -12.15
C GLY A 122 12.07 4.86 -12.37
N LYS A 123 10.82 4.52 -12.04
CA LYS A 123 9.65 5.37 -12.29
C LYS A 123 9.35 6.34 -11.16
N ILE A 124 9.66 5.94 -9.94
CA ILE A 124 9.65 6.81 -8.77
C ILE A 124 11.10 7.15 -8.44
N LYS A 125 11.39 8.44 -8.26
CA LYS A 125 12.73 8.99 -8.00
C LYS A 125 12.60 10.19 -7.06
N ASN A 126 13.64 10.49 -6.31
CA ASN A 126 13.65 11.58 -5.34
C ASN A 126 12.45 11.46 -4.37
N PHE A 127 12.13 10.22 -3.98
CA PHE A 127 10.98 9.86 -3.17
C PHE A 127 11.07 10.45 -1.76
N ILE A 128 12.27 10.40 -1.17
CA ILE A 128 12.53 10.92 0.17
C ILE A 128 13.58 12.01 0.12
N LYS A 129 13.48 12.95 1.06
CA LYS A 129 14.42 14.04 1.25
C LYS A 129 15.11 13.88 2.62
N GLU A 130 16.28 14.48 2.76
CA GLU A 130 17.08 14.44 4.00
C GLU A 130 16.32 14.97 5.22
N ASP A 131 15.45 15.97 5.03
CA ASP A 131 14.59 16.53 6.08
C ASP A 131 13.58 15.53 6.65
N THR A 132 13.13 14.56 5.85
CA THR A 132 12.21 13.49 6.26
C THR A 132 12.93 12.41 7.06
N VAL A 133 14.24 12.25 6.83
CA VAL A 133 15.07 11.26 7.52
C VAL A 133 15.62 11.81 8.84
N SER A 134 15.88 13.12 8.92
CA SER A 134 16.44 13.76 10.10
C SER A 134 15.58 13.51 11.35
N GLY A 135 16.17 12.87 12.37
CA GLY A 135 15.51 12.57 13.64
C GLY A 135 14.52 11.40 13.59
N ALA A 136 14.44 10.66 12.47
CA ALA A 136 13.62 9.47 12.37
C ALA A 136 14.24 8.29 13.17
N LEU A 137 13.42 7.59 13.95
CA LEU A 137 13.81 6.33 14.60
C LEU A 137 13.53 5.11 13.70
N SER A 138 12.50 5.20 12.87
CA SER A 138 12.09 4.17 11.91
C SER A 138 11.24 4.80 10.82
N LEU A 139 11.30 4.24 9.62
CA LEU A 139 10.51 4.66 8.47
C LEU A 139 9.84 3.44 7.83
N ILE A 140 8.55 3.60 7.52
CA ILE A 140 7.79 2.62 6.75
C ILE A 140 7.59 3.21 5.37
N ILE A 141 8.15 2.56 4.36
CA ILE A 141 8.13 3.05 2.99
C ILE A 141 7.28 2.12 2.15
N ASN A 142 6.27 2.73 1.53
CA ASN A 142 5.40 2.10 0.58
C ASN A 142 5.45 2.87 -0.75
N ALA A 143 5.96 2.23 -1.79
CA ALA A 143 6.09 2.82 -3.11
C ALA A 143 5.54 1.86 -4.15
N ILE A 144 4.65 2.38 -5.00
CA ILE A 144 3.87 1.56 -5.90
C ILE A 144 3.88 2.19 -7.30
N TYR A 145 4.15 1.38 -8.31
CA TYR A 145 4.07 1.77 -9.72
C TYR A 145 3.39 0.67 -10.53
N PHE A 146 2.56 1.05 -11.51
CA PHE A 146 1.95 0.09 -12.43
C PHE A 146 1.67 0.72 -13.78
N LYS A 147 1.85 -0.13 -14.77
CA LYS A 147 1.59 0.16 -16.17
C LYS A 147 1.21 -1.14 -16.85
N ALA A 148 -0.07 -1.28 -17.20
CA ALA A 148 -0.54 -2.39 -18.01
C ALA A 148 -0.84 -1.95 -19.44
N LYS A 149 -0.85 -2.92 -20.35
CA LYS A 149 -1.43 -2.76 -21.68
C LYS A 149 -2.94 -2.97 -21.55
N TRP A 150 -3.72 -2.07 -22.13
CA TRP A 150 -5.15 -2.31 -22.33
C TRP A 150 -5.36 -3.58 -23.14
N GLU A 151 -6.36 -4.38 -22.75
CA GLU A 151 -6.81 -5.56 -23.52
C GLU A 151 -7.28 -5.14 -24.92
N HIS A 152 -8.11 -4.11 -24.97
CA HIS A 152 -8.49 -3.42 -26.21
C HIS A 152 -7.84 -2.04 -26.26
N LYS A 153 -6.83 -1.89 -27.11
CA LYS A 153 -6.09 -0.63 -27.23
C LYS A 153 -6.95 0.44 -27.88
N PHE A 154 -6.79 1.68 -27.40
CA PHE A 154 -7.32 2.85 -28.08
C PHE A 154 -6.65 3.01 -29.45
N SER A 155 -7.46 3.25 -30.50
CA SER A 155 -6.92 3.64 -31.79
C SER A 155 -6.33 5.05 -31.67
N LYS A 156 -5.08 5.21 -32.12
CA LYS A 156 -4.42 6.53 -32.13
C LYS A 156 -5.15 7.55 -33.01
N GLU A 157 -5.87 7.06 -34.02
CA GLU A 157 -6.64 7.88 -34.96
C GLU A 157 -7.90 8.47 -34.32
N LEU A 158 -8.34 7.92 -33.18
CA LEU A 158 -9.47 8.41 -32.40
C LEU A 158 -9.05 9.35 -31.25
N ILE A 159 -7.74 9.64 -31.11
CA ILE A 159 -7.24 10.64 -30.15
C ILE A 159 -7.56 12.04 -30.68
N ALA A 160 -8.50 12.72 -30.02
CA ALA A 160 -8.84 14.11 -30.31
C ALA A 160 -8.54 15.00 -29.12
N ASN A 161 -8.01 16.20 -29.39
CA ASN A 161 -7.82 17.23 -28.38
C ASN A 161 -9.16 17.81 -27.95
N ARG A 162 -9.52 17.66 -26.67
CA ARG A 162 -10.77 18.18 -26.10
C ARG A 162 -10.50 19.03 -24.86
N THR A 163 -11.48 19.84 -24.48
CA THR A 163 -11.34 20.73 -23.33
C THR A 163 -11.75 19.99 -22.07
N PHE A 164 -10.81 19.83 -21.14
CA PHE A 164 -11.10 19.39 -19.78
C PHE A 164 -11.44 20.60 -18.91
N HIS A 165 -12.50 20.47 -18.13
CA HIS A 165 -12.97 21.46 -17.17
C HIS A 165 -12.69 20.95 -15.76
N SER A 166 -11.75 21.57 -15.04
CA SER A 166 -11.43 21.17 -13.67
C SER A 166 -12.41 21.75 -12.65
N ALA A 167 -12.44 21.17 -11.45
CA ALA A 167 -13.21 21.68 -10.31
C ALA A 167 -12.84 23.12 -9.93
N ALA A 168 -11.63 23.57 -10.25
CA ALA A 168 -11.18 24.95 -10.07
C ALA A 168 -11.62 25.91 -11.21
N ASN A 169 -12.58 25.49 -12.07
CA ASN A 169 -13.02 26.20 -13.27
C ASN A 169 -11.88 26.55 -14.27
N LYS A 170 -10.76 25.84 -14.20
CA LYS A 170 -9.67 25.99 -15.18
C LYS A 170 -9.96 25.11 -16.39
N LYS A 171 -9.76 25.67 -17.59
CA LYS A 171 -9.89 24.95 -18.86
C LYS A 171 -8.51 24.55 -19.35
N LYS A 172 -8.33 23.28 -19.72
CA LYS A 172 -7.09 22.78 -20.31
C LYS A 172 -7.42 21.90 -21.51
N LYS A 173 -6.71 22.07 -22.63
CA LYS A 173 -6.78 21.10 -23.73
C LYS A 173 -6.05 19.83 -23.32
N VAL A 174 -6.71 18.69 -23.48
CA VAL A 174 -6.17 17.36 -23.18
C VAL A 174 -6.49 16.42 -24.34
N ASP A 175 -5.61 15.48 -24.61
CA ASP A 175 -5.86 14.41 -25.56
C ASP A 175 -6.90 13.44 -24.96
N GLU A 176 -8.08 13.32 -25.55
CA GLU A 176 -9.20 12.50 -25.04
C GLU A 176 -9.19 11.05 -25.57
N SER A 177 -8.02 10.48 -25.78
CA SER A 177 -7.90 9.03 -25.85
C SER A 177 -6.51 8.60 -25.38
N GLY A 178 -6.50 7.59 -24.51
CA GLY A 178 -5.28 6.99 -24.00
C GLY A 178 -4.70 7.67 -22.76
N THR A 179 -5.51 8.04 -21.76
CA THR A 179 -4.99 8.03 -20.40
C THR A 179 -4.63 6.57 -20.11
N VAL A 180 -3.33 6.26 -20.13
CA VAL A 180 -2.82 5.05 -19.49
C VAL A 180 -3.42 5.07 -18.09
N ALA A 181 -4.26 4.10 -17.74
CA ALA A 181 -4.63 3.90 -16.36
C ALA A 181 -3.34 3.52 -15.63
N ALA A 182 -2.64 4.54 -15.12
CA ALA A 182 -1.56 4.37 -14.18
C ALA A 182 -2.21 4.24 -12.80
N ALA A 183 -2.85 3.10 -12.56
CA ALA A 183 -3.27 2.71 -11.22
C ALA A 183 -2.13 1.89 -10.63
N ALA A 184 -1.24 2.54 -9.89
CA ALA A 184 -0.09 1.96 -9.22
C ALA A 184 -0.45 0.71 -8.39
N THR A 185 -0.01 -0.47 -8.83
CA THR A 185 0.02 -1.74 -8.08
C THR A 185 1.14 -2.67 -8.58
N VAL A 186 2.35 -2.54 -8.00
CA VAL A 186 3.37 -3.60 -7.88
C VAL A 186 3.86 -3.53 -6.44
N PHE A 187 3.83 -4.67 -5.76
CA PHE A 187 4.03 -4.75 -4.32
C PHE A 187 5.49 -5.05 -3.99
N LYS A 188 6.18 -4.05 -3.45
CA LYS A 188 7.38 -4.24 -2.64
C LYS A 188 7.41 -3.18 -1.56
N MET A 189 7.47 -3.66 -0.33
CA MET A 189 7.38 -2.83 0.86
C MET A 189 8.72 -2.85 1.59
N ALA A 190 9.23 -1.70 2.04
CA ALA A 190 10.40 -1.70 2.91
C ALA A 190 10.03 -1.18 4.29
N MET A 191 10.30 -1.97 5.32
CA MET A 191 10.38 -1.45 6.69
C MET A 191 11.85 -1.16 6.99
N VAL A 192 12.15 0.09 7.30
CA VAL A 192 13.47 0.48 7.77
C VAL A 192 13.38 0.71 9.27
N THR A 193 14.10 -0.10 10.04
CA THR A 193 14.15 -0.01 11.51
C THR A 193 15.58 0.25 11.93
N SER A 194 15.82 1.20 12.84
CA SER A 194 17.11 1.34 13.54
C SER A 194 17.48 0.09 14.33
#